data_AF-A0A258FW13-F1
#
_entry.id   AF-A0A258FW13-F1
#
_cell.length_a   1.000
_cell.length_b   1.000
_cell.length_c   1.000
_cell.angle_alpha   90.00
_cell.angle_beta   90.00
_cell.angle_gamma   90.00
#
_symmetry.space_group_name_H-M   'P 1'
#
loop_
_entity.id
_entity.type
_entity.pdbx_description
1 polymer ?
#
loop_
_entity_poly.entity_id
_entity_poly.type
_entity_poly.pdbx_seq_one_letter_code
_entity_poly.pdbx_strand_id
1 'polypeptide(L)'
;MPFNRRDLLQGTGAATLAAMLPGTAFGATGADSAATTLLADTAETMFADYPEAAAGLGLDKGKRAALKHRLSDRGPAGKAAAASHAKTVLGKLRKIDTTALSPGMRTNVEVVQTAYQRATDGYALPYGDVATLTSGWRNSPYVVAQNVGAYLDIPQLLDVDHRIDTPGDADAYLARMIAY
;
A
#
# COMPACT_ATOMS: atom_id res chain seq x y z
N MET A 1 33.54 4.57 -51.96
CA MET A 1 33.39 5.82 -51.18
C MET A 1 34.06 5.60 -49.84
N PRO A 2 35.10 6.35 -49.46
CA PRO A 2 35.75 6.14 -48.17
C PRO A 2 34.90 6.78 -47.07
N PHE A 3 34.42 5.97 -46.12
CA PHE A 3 33.73 6.47 -44.93
C PHE A 3 34.74 7.12 -43.99
N ASN A 4 34.55 8.40 -43.67
CA ASN A 4 35.45 9.16 -42.80
C ASN A 4 34.98 9.08 -41.34
N ARG A 5 35.91 8.93 -40.39
CA ARG A 5 35.61 8.83 -38.95
C ARG A 5 34.83 10.04 -38.40
N ARG A 6 34.98 11.21 -39.03
CA ARG A 6 34.22 12.43 -38.69
C ARG A 6 32.73 12.29 -38.99
N ASP A 7 32.37 11.66 -40.10
CA ASP A 7 30.96 11.49 -40.49
C ASP A 7 30.26 10.48 -39.55
N LEU A 8 30.99 9.45 -39.12
CA LEU A 8 30.51 8.50 -38.12
C LEU A 8 30.29 9.19 -36.76
N LEU A 9 31.26 9.97 -36.28
CA LEU A 9 31.16 10.67 -35.00
C LEU A 9 30.07 11.75 -34.99
N GLN A 10 29.80 12.39 -36.12
CA GLN A 10 28.70 13.34 -36.26
C GLN A 10 27.33 12.63 -36.29
N GLY A 11 27.25 11.42 -36.86
CA GLY A 11 26.05 10.60 -36.87
C GLY A 11 25.67 10.04 -35.49
N THR A 12 26.65 9.63 -34.67
CA THR A 12 26.36 9.03 -33.35
C THR A 12 25.91 10.05 -32.30
N GLY A 13 26.22 11.34 -32.45
CA GLY A 13 25.82 12.39 -31.51
C GLY A 13 24.34 12.78 -31.57
N ALA A 14 23.70 12.62 -32.74
CA ALA A 14 22.27 12.93 -32.90
C ALA A 14 21.36 11.84 -32.32
N ALA A 15 21.79 10.58 -32.36
CA ALA A 15 21.02 9.45 -31.82
C ALA A 15 21.01 9.42 -30.27
N THR A 16 22.06 9.90 -29.62
CA THR A 16 22.14 9.92 -28.14
C THR A 16 21.33 11.05 -27.52
N LEU A 17 21.11 12.17 -28.22
CA LEU A 17 20.28 13.27 -27.73
C LEU A 17 18.79 12.92 -27.66
N ALA A 18 18.29 12.09 -28.58
CA ALA A 18 16.89 11.63 -28.54
C ALA A 18 16.62 10.68 -27.35
N ALA A 19 17.63 9.92 -26.91
CA ALA A 19 17.55 9.04 -25.73
C ALA A 19 17.71 9.80 -24.40
N MET A 20 18.12 11.07 -24.43
CA MET A 20 18.26 11.94 -23.26
C MET A 20 17.14 12.97 -23.12
N LEU A 21 16.15 12.97 -24.03
CA LEU A 21 14.92 13.70 -23.80
C LEU A 21 14.24 13.08 -22.56
N PRO A 22 14.02 13.85 -21.47
CA PRO A 22 13.21 13.37 -20.37
C PRO A 22 11.89 12.91 -20.98
N GLY A 23 11.55 11.63 -20.80
CA GLY A 23 10.28 11.08 -21.25
C GLY A 23 9.19 12.07 -20.85
N THR A 24 8.46 12.60 -21.83
CA THR A 24 7.40 13.57 -21.59
C THR A 24 6.56 13.04 -20.44
N ALA A 25 6.57 13.76 -19.31
CA ALA A 25 5.65 13.47 -18.23
C ALA A 25 4.25 13.61 -18.85
N PHE A 26 3.64 12.47 -19.18
CA PHE A 26 2.26 12.43 -19.63
C PHE A 26 1.46 12.98 -18.47
N GLY A 27 0.96 14.21 -18.63
CA GLY A 27 0.06 14.80 -17.65
C GLY A 27 -1.08 13.83 -17.41
N ALA A 28 -1.42 13.60 -16.14
CA ALA A 28 -2.49 12.70 -15.77
C ALA A 28 -3.76 13.07 -16.55
N THR A 29 -4.28 12.12 -17.33
CA THR A 29 -5.59 12.26 -17.97
C THR A 29 -6.67 12.43 -16.90
N GLY A 30 -7.88 12.86 -17.28
CA GLY A 30 -9.00 12.89 -16.34
C GLY A 30 -9.26 11.53 -15.68
N ALA A 31 -9.03 10.43 -16.42
CA ALA A 31 -9.12 9.07 -15.92
C ALA A 31 -8.00 8.74 -14.90
N ASP A 32 -6.75 9.14 -15.18
CA ASP A 32 -5.63 8.94 -14.24
C ASP A 32 -5.82 9.73 -12.94
N SER A 33 -6.35 10.95 -13.01
CA SER A 33 -6.67 11.75 -11.83
C SER A 33 -7.75 11.07 -10.97
N ALA A 34 -8.83 10.61 -11.60
CA ALA A 34 -9.89 9.88 -10.90
C ALA A 34 -9.39 8.57 -10.26
N ALA A 35 -8.54 7.81 -10.98
CA ALA A 35 -7.91 6.61 -10.46
C ALA A 35 -6.97 6.93 -9.27
N THR A 36 -6.20 8.02 -9.37
CA THR A 36 -5.32 8.48 -8.27
C THR A 36 -6.13 8.78 -7.01
N THR A 37 -7.25 9.50 -7.13
CA THR A 37 -8.13 9.77 -6.00
C THR A 37 -8.68 8.48 -5.40
N LEU A 38 -9.15 7.54 -6.22
CA LEU A 38 -9.66 6.26 -5.69
C LEU A 38 -8.59 5.45 -4.97
N LEU A 39 -7.36 5.41 -5.50
CA LEU A 39 -6.24 4.73 -4.86
C LEU A 39 -5.84 5.41 -3.54
N ALA A 40 -5.90 6.74 -3.46
CA ALA A 40 -5.69 7.47 -2.22
C ALA A 40 -6.77 7.14 -1.17
N ASP A 41 -8.05 7.13 -1.55
CA ASP A 41 -9.16 6.76 -0.66
C ASP A 41 -9.05 5.29 -0.20
N THR A 42 -8.57 4.43 -1.09
CA THR A 42 -8.28 3.02 -0.79
C THR A 42 -7.18 2.90 0.27
N ALA A 43 -6.13 3.73 0.20
CA ALA A 43 -5.08 3.76 1.21
C ALA A 43 -5.61 4.26 2.57
N GLU A 44 -6.47 5.29 2.60
CA GLU A 44 -7.07 5.75 3.86
C GLU A 44 -7.97 4.68 4.50
N THR A 45 -8.71 3.92 3.68
CA THR A 45 -9.50 2.77 4.17
C THR A 45 -8.58 1.71 4.77
N MET A 46 -7.50 1.35 4.06
CA MET A 46 -6.50 0.40 4.55
C MET A 46 -5.86 0.84 5.86
N PHE A 47 -5.52 2.12 6.02
CA PHE A 47 -4.95 2.63 7.28
C PHE A 47 -5.95 2.66 8.43
N ALA A 48 -7.25 2.78 8.15
CA ALA A 48 -8.29 2.72 9.18
C ALA A 48 -8.47 1.30 9.72
N ASP A 49 -8.38 0.29 8.84
CA ASP A 49 -8.46 -1.14 9.18
C ASP A 49 -7.14 -1.65 9.79
N TYR A 50 -6.00 -1.18 9.29
CA TYR A 50 -4.65 -1.57 9.73
C TYR A 50 -3.79 -0.36 10.12
N PRO A 51 -4.05 0.28 11.29
CA PRO A 51 -3.31 1.45 11.76
C PRO A 51 -1.79 1.26 11.84
N GLU A 52 -1.34 0.04 12.12
CA GLU A 52 0.07 -0.34 12.19
C GLU A 52 0.82 -0.06 10.87
N ALA A 53 0.15 -0.19 9.73
CA ALA A 53 0.75 0.12 8.43
C ALA A 53 1.07 1.61 8.28
N ALA A 54 0.24 2.50 8.85
CA ALA A 54 0.54 3.92 8.88
C ALA A 54 1.75 4.22 9.77
N ALA A 55 1.89 3.53 10.90
CA ALA A 55 3.03 3.67 11.80
C ALA A 55 4.35 3.23 11.15
N GLY A 56 4.38 2.04 10.53
CA GLY A 56 5.59 1.55 9.84
C GLY A 56 6.05 2.44 8.66
N LEU A 57 5.13 3.17 8.03
CA LEU A 57 5.44 4.17 7.00
C LEU A 57 5.74 5.57 7.58
N GLY A 58 5.64 5.75 8.90
CA GLY A 58 5.77 7.04 9.58
C GLY A 58 4.71 8.06 9.15
N LEU A 59 3.51 7.59 8.80
CA LEU A 59 2.37 8.35 8.30
C LEU A 59 1.30 8.62 9.35
N ASP A 60 1.43 8.08 10.57
CA ASP A 60 0.54 8.25 11.72
C ASP A 60 0.72 9.62 12.42
N LYS A 61 0.71 10.69 11.63
CA LYS A 61 0.94 12.08 12.06
C LYS A 61 -0.02 13.04 11.35
N GLY A 62 -0.09 14.28 11.84
CA GLY A 62 -1.00 15.30 11.29
C GLY A 62 -2.45 14.80 11.27
N LYS A 63 -3.10 14.79 10.09
CA LYS A 63 -4.48 14.30 9.92
C LYS A 63 -4.69 12.85 10.36
N ARG A 64 -3.61 12.05 10.42
CA ARG A 64 -3.63 10.62 10.79
C ARG A 64 -3.10 10.35 12.20
N ALA A 65 -2.84 11.38 13.01
CA ALA A 65 -2.25 11.22 14.34
C ALA A 65 -3.05 10.26 15.25
N ALA A 66 -4.38 10.22 15.11
CA ALA A 66 -5.23 9.30 15.86
C ALA A 66 -4.92 7.81 15.62
N LEU A 67 -4.31 7.45 14.47
CA LEU A 67 -3.91 6.06 14.19
C LEU A 67 -2.76 5.60 15.09
N LYS A 68 -1.99 6.54 15.66
CA LYS A 68 -0.87 6.21 16.55
C LYS A 68 -1.32 5.51 17.84
N HIS A 69 -2.55 5.75 18.28
CA HIS A 69 -3.13 5.19 19.49
C HIS A 69 -3.91 3.88 19.26
N ARG A 70 -3.92 3.36 18.03
CA ARG A 70 -4.77 2.22 17.65
C ARG A 70 -3.94 1.02 17.20
N LEU A 71 -4.51 -0.16 17.39
CA LEU A 71 -4.12 -1.43 16.77
C LEU A 71 -5.28 -1.93 15.89
N SER A 72 -4.98 -2.79 14.93
CA SER A 72 -6.00 -3.51 14.16
C SER A 72 -6.85 -4.37 15.10
N ASP A 73 -8.18 -4.36 14.95
CA ASP A 73 -9.05 -5.32 15.62
C ASP A 73 -8.92 -6.69 14.95
N ARG A 74 -8.19 -7.59 15.61
CA ARG A 74 -7.94 -8.96 15.16
C ARG A 74 -9.03 -9.95 15.58
N GLY A 75 -10.03 -9.49 16.33
CA GLY A 75 -11.19 -10.28 16.72
C GLY A 75 -12.13 -10.58 15.55
N PRO A 76 -13.16 -11.43 15.75
CA PRO A 76 -14.11 -11.77 14.69
C PRO A 76 -14.83 -10.55 14.10
N ALA A 77 -15.16 -9.54 14.92
CA ALA A 77 -15.82 -8.33 14.47
C ALA A 77 -14.92 -7.48 13.56
N GLY A 78 -13.70 -7.19 13.97
CA GLY A 78 -12.71 -6.49 13.14
C GLY A 78 -12.38 -7.22 11.84
N LYS A 79 -12.21 -8.56 11.88
CA LYS A 79 -12.04 -9.37 10.67
C LYS A 79 -13.24 -9.25 9.71
N ALA A 80 -14.46 -9.27 10.23
CA ALA A 80 -15.66 -9.10 9.41
C ALA A 80 -15.76 -7.70 8.80
N ALA A 81 -15.38 -6.66 9.56
CA ALA A 81 -15.33 -5.28 9.07
C ALA A 81 -14.29 -5.14 7.94
N ALA A 82 -13.05 -5.59 8.15
CA ALA A 82 -12.00 -5.56 7.14
C ALA A 82 -12.39 -6.33 5.87
N ALA A 83 -13.01 -7.51 6.01
CA ALA A 83 -13.52 -8.28 4.87
C ALA A 83 -14.61 -7.52 4.09
N SER A 84 -15.51 -6.81 4.80
CA SER A 84 -16.56 -5.98 4.19
C SER A 84 -15.98 -4.79 3.44
N HIS A 85 -15.01 -4.08 4.05
CA HIS A 85 -14.30 -2.97 3.42
C HIS A 85 -13.52 -3.46 2.19
N ALA A 86 -12.81 -4.58 2.28
CA ALA A 86 -12.08 -5.16 1.16
C ALA A 86 -12.99 -5.47 -0.04
N LYS A 87 -14.17 -6.08 0.19
CA LYS A 87 -15.17 -6.33 -0.85
C LYS A 87 -15.68 -5.02 -1.48
N THR A 88 -15.91 -4.01 -0.66
CA THR A 88 -16.39 -2.70 -1.11
C THR A 88 -15.36 -2.02 -2.01
N VAL A 89 -14.10 -1.97 -1.56
CA VAL A 89 -12.98 -1.40 -2.31
C VAL A 89 -12.76 -2.15 -3.63
N LEU A 90 -12.73 -3.49 -3.59
CA LEU A 90 -12.62 -4.32 -4.79
C LEU A 90 -13.73 -4.02 -5.80
N GLY A 91 -14.96 -3.84 -5.33
CA GLY A 91 -16.11 -3.45 -6.15
C GLY A 91 -15.96 -2.07 -6.81
N LYS A 92 -15.27 -1.13 -6.16
CA LYS A 92 -14.94 0.18 -6.77
C LYS A 92 -13.84 0.04 -7.81
N LEU A 93 -12.75 -0.68 -7.50
CA LEU A 93 -11.60 -0.87 -8.39
C LEU A 93 -12.01 -1.55 -9.71
N ARG A 94 -12.86 -2.58 -9.64
CA ARG A 94 -13.39 -3.31 -10.81
C ARG A 94 -14.22 -2.45 -11.77
N LYS A 95 -14.68 -1.27 -11.35
CA LYS A 95 -15.44 -0.34 -12.20
C LYS A 95 -14.53 0.59 -13.01
N ILE A 96 -13.22 0.61 -12.75
CA ILE A 96 -12.29 1.42 -13.53
C ILE A 96 -12.14 0.81 -14.92
N ASP A 97 -12.36 1.63 -15.96
CA ASP A 97 -11.95 1.30 -17.32
C ASP A 97 -10.42 1.45 -17.44
N THR A 98 -9.71 0.33 -17.35
CA THR A 98 -8.25 0.31 -17.42
C THR A 98 -7.73 0.70 -18.81
N THR A 99 -8.55 0.62 -19.86
CA THR A 99 -8.14 0.97 -21.22
C THR A 99 -7.95 2.48 -21.41
N ALA A 100 -8.66 3.28 -20.61
CA ALA A 100 -8.56 4.74 -20.58
C ALA A 100 -7.39 5.27 -19.73
N LEU A 101 -6.69 4.39 -18.99
CA LEU A 101 -5.57 4.76 -18.13
C LEU A 101 -4.24 4.78 -18.89
N SER A 102 -3.34 5.65 -18.43
CA SER A 102 -1.93 5.57 -18.82
C SER A 102 -1.32 4.21 -18.40
N PRO A 103 -0.25 3.73 -19.06
CA PRO A 103 0.33 2.43 -18.74
C PRO A 103 0.78 2.29 -17.27
N GLY A 104 1.32 3.36 -16.68
CA GLY A 104 1.74 3.36 -15.28
C GLY A 104 0.56 3.30 -14.32
N MET A 105 -0.47 4.14 -14.55
CA MET A 105 -1.66 4.13 -13.71
C MET A 105 -2.44 2.81 -13.82
N ARG A 106 -2.51 2.24 -15.03
CA ARG A 106 -3.08 0.91 -15.27
C ARG A 106 -2.44 -0.15 -14.37
N THR A 107 -1.11 -0.20 -14.37
CA THR A 107 -0.35 -1.13 -13.53
C THR A 107 -0.70 -0.95 -12.05
N ASN A 108 -0.71 0.30 -11.57
CA ASN A 108 -1.05 0.59 -10.18
C ASN A 108 -2.45 0.09 -9.79
N VAL A 109 -3.45 0.37 -10.63
CA VAL A 109 -4.83 -0.09 -10.41
C VAL A 109 -4.92 -1.60 -10.43
N GLU A 110 -4.28 -2.27 -11.40
CA GLU A 110 -4.32 -3.73 -11.55
C GLU A 110 -3.65 -4.45 -10.37
N VAL A 111 -2.53 -3.92 -9.86
CA VAL A 111 -1.84 -4.45 -8.67
C VAL A 111 -2.72 -4.34 -7.44
N VAL A 112 -3.29 -3.15 -7.19
CA VAL A 112 -4.16 -2.93 -6.03
C VAL A 112 -5.43 -3.76 -6.13
N GLN A 113 -6.06 -3.84 -7.30
CA GLN A 113 -7.22 -4.70 -7.54
C GLN A 113 -6.88 -6.17 -7.26
N THR A 114 -5.71 -6.64 -7.69
CA THR A 114 -5.28 -8.02 -7.45
C THR A 114 -5.05 -8.28 -5.96
N ALA A 115 -4.42 -7.35 -5.23
CA ALA A 115 -4.22 -7.48 -3.79
C ALA A 115 -5.56 -7.58 -3.04
N TYR A 116 -6.53 -6.72 -3.36
CA TYR A 116 -7.87 -6.74 -2.77
C TYR A 116 -8.69 -7.97 -3.17
N GLN A 117 -8.50 -8.50 -4.38
CA GLN A 117 -9.08 -9.77 -4.78
C GLN A 117 -8.56 -10.90 -3.88
N ARG A 118 -7.23 -11.03 -3.75
CA ARG A 118 -6.60 -12.07 -2.94
C ARG A 118 -6.98 -11.97 -1.47
N ALA A 119 -7.06 -10.76 -0.93
CA ALA A 119 -7.52 -10.53 0.42
C ALA A 119 -8.99 -10.98 0.60
N THR A 120 -9.87 -10.65 -0.34
CA THR A 120 -11.28 -11.07 -0.32
C THR A 120 -11.41 -12.58 -0.38
N ASP A 121 -10.62 -13.24 -1.25
CA ASP A 121 -10.58 -14.69 -1.36
C ASP A 121 -10.09 -15.33 -0.05
N GLY A 122 -9.05 -14.76 0.57
CA GLY A 122 -8.52 -15.20 1.86
C GLY A 122 -9.52 -15.04 3.01
N TYR A 123 -10.23 -13.92 3.07
CA TYR A 123 -11.27 -13.68 4.08
C TYR A 123 -12.49 -14.59 3.95
N ALA A 124 -12.69 -15.23 2.78
CA ALA A 124 -13.74 -16.23 2.60
C ALA A 124 -13.37 -17.58 3.23
N LEU A 125 -12.09 -17.81 3.56
CA LEU A 125 -11.67 -19.01 4.27
C LEU A 125 -12.12 -18.95 5.74
N PRO A 126 -12.59 -20.06 6.32
CA PRO A 126 -13.05 -20.09 7.72
C PRO A 126 -11.88 -20.14 8.72
N TYR A 127 -10.64 -20.05 8.26
CA TYR A 127 -9.43 -20.18 9.07
C TYR A 127 -8.35 -19.19 8.63
N GLY A 128 -7.31 -19.09 9.44
CA GLY A 128 -6.10 -18.33 9.12
C GLY A 128 -6.21 -16.82 9.30
N ASP A 129 -5.13 -16.18 8.86
CA ASP A 129 -4.92 -14.74 8.87
C ASP A 129 -4.58 -14.22 7.47
N VAL A 130 -5.18 -13.09 7.12
CA VAL A 130 -5.03 -12.44 5.82
C VAL A 130 -4.10 -11.24 5.98
N ALA A 131 -2.86 -11.41 5.57
CA ALA A 131 -1.81 -10.41 5.66
C ALA A 131 -1.68 -9.53 4.40
N THR A 132 -2.34 -9.88 3.30
CA THR A 132 -2.18 -9.20 1.99
C THR A 132 -2.42 -7.68 2.01
N LEU A 133 -3.26 -7.18 2.92
CA LEU A 133 -3.56 -5.74 3.06
C LEU A 133 -2.91 -5.10 4.29
N THR A 134 -2.17 -5.88 5.09
CA THR A 134 -1.58 -5.41 6.34
C THR A 134 -0.10 -5.08 6.14
N SER A 135 0.58 -4.61 7.18
CA SER A 135 2.05 -4.52 7.20
C SER A 135 2.75 -5.89 7.31
N GLY A 136 1.98 -6.96 7.55
CA GLY A 136 2.48 -8.33 7.58
C GLY A 136 2.58 -8.92 6.18
N TRP A 137 3.59 -9.76 5.95
CA TRP A 137 3.85 -10.36 4.62
C TRP A 137 3.46 -11.83 4.53
N ARG A 138 2.81 -12.36 5.57
CA ARG A 138 2.70 -13.80 5.84
C ARG A 138 1.25 -14.21 6.00
N ASN A 139 0.55 -14.48 4.89
CA ASN A 139 -0.72 -15.22 4.96
C ASN A 139 -0.47 -16.57 5.62
N SER A 140 -1.29 -16.94 6.59
CA SER A 140 -1.07 -18.14 7.40
C SER A 140 -2.37 -18.87 7.68
N PRO A 141 -2.40 -20.21 7.64
CA PRO A 141 -3.56 -20.98 8.10
C PRO A 141 -3.76 -20.90 9.62
N TYR A 142 -2.73 -20.44 10.36
CA TYR A 142 -2.76 -20.27 11.82
C TYR A 142 -2.58 -18.80 12.19
N VAL A 143 -3.45 -18.28 13.06
CA VAL A 143 -3.35 -16.91 13.59
C VAL A 143 -2.17 -16.73 14.55
N VAL A 144 -1.63 -17.84 15.07
CA VAL A 144 -0.41 -17.91 15.87
C VAL A 144 0.43 -19.07 15.34
N ALA A 145 1.64 -18.77 14.90
CA ALA A 145 2.66 -19.74 14.51
C ALA A 145 4.05 -19.17 14.81
N GLN A 146 5.10 -20.01 14.79
CA GLN A 146 6.46 -19.63 15.20
C GLN A 146 7.01 -18.34 14.54
N ASN A 147 6.53 -18.01 13.34
CA ASN A 147 6.91 -16.82 12.60
C ASN A 147 5.71 -15.94 12.20
N VAL A 148 4.52 -16.12 12.78
CA VAL A 148 3.31 -15.33 12.44
C VAL A 148 2.49 -15.05 13.69
N GLY A 149 2.01 -13.81 13.83
CA GLY A 149 0.98 -13.46 14.79
C GLY A 149 1.29 -12.17 15.52
N ALA A 150 0.26 -11.62 16.16
CA ALA A 150 0.35 -10.35 16.89
C ALA A 150 1.41 -10.39 18.01
N TYR A 151 1.69 -11.57 18.58
CA TYR A 151 2.73 -11.75 19.59
C TYR A 151 4.15 -11.49 19.10
N LEU A 152 4.39 -11.49 17.79
CA LEU A 152 5.64 -11.07 17.16
C LEU A 152 5.50 -9.65 16.61
N ASP A 153 4.43 -9.41 15.85
CA ASP A 153 4.29 -8.19 15.05
C ASP A 153 4.04 -6.96 15.93
N ILE A 154 3.30 -7.06 17.05
CA ILE A 154 3.01 -5.93 17.93
C ILE A 154 4.23 -5.52 18.77
N PRO A 155 4.97 -6.43 19.42
CA PRO A 155 6.22 -6.05 20.07
C PRO A 155 7.22 -5.41 19.09
N GLN A 156 7.34 -5.95 17.88
CA GLN A 156 8.21 -5.37 16.84
C GLN A 156 7.74 -3.96 16.44
N LEU A 157 6.44 -3.74 16.23
CA LEU A 157 5.89 -2.42 15.96
C LEU A 157 6.23 -1.43 17.08
N LEU A 158 6.05 -1.84 18.34
CA LEU A 158 6.30 -0.98 19.49
C LEU A 158 7.79 -0.64 19.65
N ASP A 159 8.69 -1.58 19.37
CA ASP A 159 10.13 -1.38 19.51
C ASP A 159 10.76 -0.60 18.34
N VAL A 160 10.30 -0.86 17.10
CA VAL A 160 10.96 -0.37 15.88
C VAL A 160 10.20 0.79 15.23
N ASP A 161 8.89 0.67 15.08
CA ASP A 161 8.09 1.59 14.25
C ASP A 161 7.44 2.71 15.07
N HIS A 162 7.12 2.46 16.35
CA HIS A 162 6.49 3.44 17.22
C HIS A 162 7.49 4.49 17.69
N ARG A 163 7.48 5.66 17.04
CA ARG A 163 8.30 6.80 17.44
C ARG A 163 7.76 7.50 18.68
N ILE A 164 8.64 7.80 19.64
CA ILE A 164 8.32 8.60 20.82
C ILE A 164 9.11 9.91 20.76
N ASP A 165 8.51 10.93 20.16
CA ASP A 165 9.12 12.27 20.01
C ASP A 165 8.49 13.28 21.00
N THR A 166 7.26 13.00 21.45
CA THR A 166 6.45 13.87 22.31
C THR A 166 5.81 13.07 23.46
N PRO A 167 5.36 13.73 24.55
CA PRO A 167 4.61 13.05 25.62
C PRO A 167 3.36 12.33 25.11
N GLY A 168 2.65 12.89 24.12
CA GLY A 168 1.47 12.25 23.53
C GLY A 168 1.79 10.95 22.78
N ASP A 169 3.02 10.79 22.30
CA ASP A 169 3.45 9.53 21.71
C ASP A 169 3.63 8.44 22.78
N ALA A 170 4.12 8.79 23.97
CA ALA A 170 4.19 7.85 25.09
C ALA A 170 2.78 7.38 25.52
N ASP A 171 1.79 8.29 25.53
CA ASP A 171 0.39 7.93 25.75
C ASP A 171 -0.14 7.00 24.65
N ALA A 172 0.27 7.22 23.39
CA ALA A 172 -0.08 6.36 22.27
C ALA A 172 0.54 4.96 22.38
N TYR A 173 1.78 4.87 22.85
CA TYR A 173 2.45 3.61 23.14
C TYR A 173 1.68 2.81 24.19
N LEU A 174 1.33 3.45 25.31
CA LEU A 174 0.54 2.83 26.37
C LEU A 174 -0.87 2.43 25.88
N ALA A 175 -1.52 3.25 25.05
CA ALA A 175 -2.81 2.91 24.46
C ALA A 175 -2.73 1.63 23.63
N ARG A 176 -1.67 1.45 22.83
CA ARG A 176 -1.43 0.21 22.07
C ARG A 176 -1.16 -0.98 22.98
N MET A 177 -0.42 -0.80 24.08
CA MET A 177 -0.21 -1.88 25.07
C MET A 177 -1.51 -2.30 25.76
N ILE A 178 -2.39 -1.36 26.09
CA ILE A 178 -3.68 -1.65 26.73
C ILE A 178 -4.63 -2.38 25.75
N ALA A 179 -4.53 -2.06 24.46
CA ALA A 179 -5.37 -2.67 23.44
C ALA A 179 -4.92 -4.09 23.00
N TYR A 180 -3.72 -4.52 23.40
CA TYR A 180 -3.15 -5.83 23.08
C TYR A 180 -3.54 -6.89 24.11
#